data_AF-A0A8S3IYH6-F1
#
_entry.id   AF-A0A8S3IYH6-F1
#
_cell.length_a   1.000
_cell.length_b   1.000
_cell.length_c   1.000
_cell.angle_alpha   90.00
_cell.angle_beta   90.00
_cell.angle_gamma   90.00
#
_symmetry.space_group_name_H-M   'P 1'
#
loop_
_entity.id
_entity.type
_entity.pdbx_description
1 polymer ?
#
loop_
_entity_poly.entity_id
_entity_poly.type
_entity_poly.pdbx_seq_one_letter_code
_entity_poly.pdbx_strand_id
1 'polypeptide(L)' 'MVRNYTTGKEIIVTPSTRWSAIQEIFDNRPSPAILHRSSSTNTTNPFGPTFCHLVNDDMIFEVMSNGYIASISFFNERD' A
#
# COMPACT_ATOMS: atom_id res chain seq x y z
N MET A 1 -5.10 -11.29 -0.60
CA MET A 1 -5.85 -11.13 0.67
C MET A 1 -4.93 -10.44 1.65
N VAL A 2 -5.43 -9.46 2.39
CA VAL A 2 -4.67 -8.72 3.40
C VAL A 2 -5.40 -8.87 4.73
N ARG A 3 -4.67 -9.20 5.80
CA ARG A 3 -5.24 -9.45 7.13
C ARG A 3 -4.56 -8.54 8.14
N ASN A 4 -5.37 -7.93 8.99
CA ASN A 4 -4.89 -7.31 10.22
C ASN A 4 -4.82 -8.39 11.30
N TYR A 5 -3.61 -8.80 11.69
CA TYR A 5 -3.42 -9.84 12.70
C TYR A 5 -3.79 -9.39 14.12
N THR A 6 -3.81 -8.08 14.39
CA THR A 6 -4.22 -7.53 15.69
C THR A 6 -5.74 -7.56 15.87
N THR A 7 -6.51 -7.19 14.83
CA THR A 7 -7.97 -7.08 14.90
C THR A 7 -8.71 -8.29 14.34
N GLY A 8 -8.02 -9.17 13.60
CA GLY A 8 -8.61 -10.32 12.89
C GLY A 8 -9.42 -9.94 11.64
N LYS A 9 -9.54 -8.65 11.31
CA LYS A 9 -10.22 -8.18 10.10
C LYS A 9 -9.41 -8.55 8.85
N GLU A 10 -10.09 -8.84 7.75
CA GLU A 10 -9.47 -9.19 6.48
C GLU A 10 -10.19 -8.57 5.28
N ILE A 11 -9.44 -8.37 4.19
CA ILE A 11 -9.96 -7.88 2.92
C ILE A 11 -9.31 -8.58 1.74
N ILE A 12 -10.13 -8.86 0.73
CA ILE A 12 -9.67 -9.23 -0.59
C ILE A 12 -9.43 -7.94 -1.37
N VAL A 13 -8.16 -7.65 -1.68
CA VAL A 13 -7.81 -6.52 -2.54
C VAL A 13 -8.07 -6.91 -3.99
N THR A 14 -8.81 -6.05 -4.67
CA THR A 14 -9.17 -6.14 -6.08
C THR A 14 -8.78 -4.84 -6.78
N PRO A 15 -8.76 -4.78 -8.12
CA PRO A 15 -8.51 -3.53 -8.84
C PRO A 15 -9.50 -2.40 -8.48
N SER A 16 -10.71 -2.74 -8.03
CA SER A 16 -11.71 -1.77 -7.56
C SER A 16 -11.56 -1.36 -6.09
N THR A 17 -10.61 -1.94 -5.36
CA THR A 17 -10.43 -1.63 -3.94
C THR A 17 -9.88 -0.22 -3.77
N ARG A 18 -10.50 0.54 -2.85
CA ARG A 18 -10.07 1.88 -2.47
C ARG A 18 -9.23 1.85 -1.20
N TRP A 19 -8.33 2.82 -1.08
CA TRP A 19 -7.51 3.04 0.10
C TRP A 19 -8.33 3.19 1.39
N SER A 20 -9.51 3.82 1.33
CA SER A 20 -10.40 3.97 2.48
C SER A 20 -10.82 2.63 3.11
N ALA A 21 -11.00 1.58 2.30
CA ALA A 21 -11.34 0.25 2.81
C ALA A 21 -10.17 -0.42 3.53
N ILE A 22 -8.94 -0.14 3.09
CA ILE A 22 -7.71 -0.59 3.77
C ILE A 22 -7.58 0.14 5.11
N GLN A 23 -7.79 1.46 5.11
CA GLN A 23 -7.73 2.29 6.30
C GLN A 23 -8.71 1.85 7.41
N GLU A 24 -9.91 1.38 7.05
CA GLU A 24 -10.92 0.86 7.99
C GLU A 24 -10.48 -0.43 8.70
N ILE A 25 -9.67 -1.25 8.02
CA ILE A 25 -9.17 -2.52 8.56
C ILE A 25 -7.97 -2.30 9.47
N PHE A 26 -7.17 -1.28 9.18
CA PHE A 26 -5.96 -0.92 9.92
C PHE A 26 -6.17 0.27 10.88
N ASP A 27 -7.42 0.63 11.15
CA ASP A 27 -7.84 1.70 12.07
C ASP A 27 -7.06 3.02 11.86
N ASN A 28 -6.81 3.41 10.61
CA ASN A 28 -6.02 4.60 10.25
C ASN A 28 -4.61 4.66 10.88
N ARG A 29 -3.96 3.52 11.10
CA ARG A 29 -2.57 3.46 11.58
C ARG A 29 -1.45 3.40 10.51
N PRO A 30 -1.63 3.74 9.21
CA PRO A 30 -0.51 3.66 8.29
C PRO A 30 0.53 4.74 8.61
N SER A 31 1.80 4.36 8.54
CA SER A 31 2.92 5.29 8.65
C SER A 31 3.33 5.75 7.24
N PRO A 32 3.86 6.98 7.09
CA PRO A 32 4.42 7.42 5.81
C PRO A 32 5.61 6.52 5.44
N ALA A 33 5.62 6.02 4.20
CA ALA A 33 6.75 5.28 3.66
C ALA A 33 7.54 6.16 2.69
N ILE A 34 8.86 6.19 2.82
CA ILE A 34 9.74 6.74 1.80
C ILE A 34 10.14 5.60 0.87
N LEU A 35 9.60 5.59 -0.34
CA LEU A 35 10.04 4.71 -1.41
C LEU A 35 11.05 5.43 -2.28
N HIS A 36 12.32 5.05 -2.16
CA HIS A 36 13.39 5.61 -3.00
C HIS A 36 13.43 4.91 -4.37
N ARG A 37 12.34 5.00 -5.16
CA ARG A 37 12.27 4.46 -6.54
C ARG A 37 12.84 5.42 -7.59
N SER A 38 13.56 6.46 -7.17
CA SER A 38 14.14 7.45 -8.07
C SER A 38 15.56 7.06 -8.49
N SER A 39 15.72 6.35 -9.62
CA SER A 39 16.80 6.70 -10.55
C SER A 39 16.68 6.05 -11.93
N SER A 40 16.99 6.88 -12.92
CA SER A 40 17.41 6.63 -14.32
C SER A 40 16.47 5.83 -15.23
N THR A 41 15.81 6.58 -16.12
CA THR A 41 15.25 6.14 -17.41
C THR A 41 14.28 4.96 -17.34
N ASN A 42 12.97 5.28 -17.32
CA ASN A 42 11.83 4.40 -17.61
C ASN A 42 11.05 3.78 -16.42
N THR A 43 10.95 4.47 -15.27
CA THR A 43 10.13 4.08 -14.11
C THR A 43 8.96 5.02 -13.80
N THR A 44 8.36 5.65 -14.83
CA THR A 44 7.15 6.45 -14.63
C THR A 44 6.01 5.51 -14.25
N ASN A 45 5.52 5.61 -13.01
CA ASN A 45 4.29 4.95 -12.62
C ASN A 45 3.21 5.30 -13.67
N PRO A 46 2.54 4.31 -14.30
CA PRO A 46 1.58 4.57 -15.38
C PRO A 46 0.36 5.38 -14.92
N PHE A 47 0.17 5.51 -13.61
CA PHE A 47 -0.87 6.29 -12.97
C PHE A 47 -0.41 7.69 -12.52
N GLY A 48 0.83 8.08 -12.82
CA GLY A 48 1.43 9.33 -12.36
C GLY A 48 1.88 9.25 -10.89
N PRO A 49 2.02 10.40 -10.20
CA PRO A 49 2.42 10.45 -8.79
C PRO A 49 1.43 9.72 -7.87
N THR A 50 1.98 8.96 -6.92
CA THR A 50 1.23 8.14 -5.95
C THR A 50 1.68 8.43 -4.52
N PHE A 51 0.83 8.06 -3.56
CA PHE A 51 1.10 8.12 -2.13
C PHE A 51 1.52 6.74 -1.63
N CYS A 52 2.58 6.68 -0.83
CA CYS A 52 3.11 5.42 -0.30
C CYS A 52 2.85 5.32 1.20
N HIS A 53 2.16 4.25 1.59
CA HIS A 53 1.75 4.01 2.97
C HIS A 53 2.29 2.67 3.45
N LEU A 54 3.06 2.69 4.54
CA LEU A 54 3.50 1.49 5.22
C LEU A 54 2.38 1.01 6.16
N VAL A 55 2.09 -0.29 6.12
CA VAL A 55 1.09 -0.97 6.92
C VAL A 55 1.74 -2.19 7.54
N ASN A 56 1.52 -2.42 8.84
CA ASN A 56 2.04 -3.57 9.61
C ASN A 56 3.56 -3.78 9.54
N ASP A 57 4.32 -2.77 9.15
CA ASP A 57 5.79 -2.81 9.01
C ASP A 57 6.33 -3.82 7.96
N ASP A 58 5.48 -4.51 7.20
CA ASP A 58 5.86 -5.52 6.19
C ASP A 58 5.21 -5.30 4.80
N MET A 59 4.35 -4.28 4.69
CA MET A 59 3.56 -4.01 3.49
C MET A 59 3.54 -2.53 3.12
N ILE A 60 3.87 -2.21 1.88
CA ILE A 60 3.68 -0.86 1.34
C ILE A 60 2.52 -0.86 0.33
N PHE A 61 1.55 0.02 0.57
CA PHE A 61 0.49 0.36 -0.37
C PHE A 61 0.87 1.61 -1.14
N GLU A 62 0.84 1.50 -2.46
CA GLU A 62 0.97 2.63 -3.36
C GLU A 62 -0.42 3.04 -3.87
N VAL A 63 -0.83 4.27 -3.57
CA VAL A 63 -2.20 4.77 -3.75
C VAL A 63 -2.21 5.89 -4.79
N MET A 64 -3.05 5.76 -5.80
CA MET A 64 -3.30 6.80 -6.81
C MET A 64 -4.03 8.00 -6.20
N SER A 65 -3.95 9.17 -6.86
CA SER A 65 -4.65 10.39 -6.45
C SER A 65 -6.17 10.25 -6.34
N ASN A 66 -6.76 9.30 -7.07
CA ASN A 66 -8.19 8.97 -7.02
C ASN A 66 -8.55 7.94 -5.93
N GLY A 67 -7.59 7.51 -5.11
CA GLY A 67 -7.79 6.61 -3.98
C GLY A 67 -7.81 5.13 -4.34
N TYR A 68 -7.58 4.74 -5.59
CA TYR A 68 -7.38 3.33 -5.95
C TYR A 68 -5.95 2.87 -5.68
N ILE A 69 -5.78 1.58 -5.45
CA ILE A 69 -4.46 0.99 -5.22
C ILE A 69 -3.76 0.79 -6.56
N ALA A 70 -2.57 1.38 -6.73
CA ALA A 70 -1.70 1.17 -7.88
C ALA A 70 -0.89 -0.12 -7.74
N SER A 71 -0.30 -0.34 -6.57
CA SER A 71 0.49 -1.53 -6.27
C SER A 71 0.52 -1.84 -4.77
N ILE A 72 0.83 -3.09 -4.45
CA ILE A 72 1.14 -3.54 -3.08
C ILE A 72 2.50 -4.23 -3.13
N SER A 73 3.42 -3.79 -2.28
CA SER A 73 4.74 -4.40 -2.13
C SER A 73 4.81 -5.08 -0.77
N PHE A 74 5.08 -6.38 -0.77
CA PHE A 74 5.35 -7.15 0.44
C PHE A 74 6.86 -7.28 0.58
N PHE A 75 7.37 -7.12 1.80
CA PHE A 75 8.76 -7.38 2.10
C PHE A 75 8.84 -8.10 3.45
N ASN A 76 9.87 -8.91 3.60
CA ASN A 76 10.13 -9.62 4.83
C ASN A 76 11.53 -9.21 5.28
N GLU A 77 11.70 -8.84 6.55
CA GLU A 77 13.02 -8.50 7.11
C GLU A 77 13.86 -9.75 7.45
N ARG A 78 13.48 -10.94 6.97
CA ARG A 78 14.21 -12.19 7.23
C ARG A 78 14.37 -13.02 5.96
N ASP A 79 15.63 -13.14 5.53
CA ASP A 79 16.13 -14.31 4.80
C ASP A 79 16.48 -15.42 5.80
#